data_AF-A0A932IB17-F1
#
_entry.id   AF-A0A932IB17-F1
#
_cell.length_a   1.000
_cell.length_b   1.000
_cell.length_c   1.000
_cell.angle_alpha   90.00
_cell.angle_beta   90.00
_cell.angle_gamma   90.00
#
_symmetry.space_group_name_H-M   'P 1'
#
loop_
_entity.id
_entity.type
_entity.pdbx_description
1 polymer ?
#
loop_
_entity_poly.entity_id
_entity_poly.type
_entity_poly.pdbx_seq_one_letter_code
_entity_poly.pdbx_strand_id
1 'polypeptide(L)'
;MWFANSRYWLFQTIGWGGFTLISIFFAYSFDQLNTREQLTQVFGRLGIFVILGLLLTHLMRSFILSIDLLQKRLERQFFYFLLITFLFSMVGSVIYMQVLQNNNLLNKREHEFLGNKVLLIASGVFSFFVYFFIWNLIYFIYHYVTKSRKQQLDTLRLESMVKELELKTIKAHINPHFIFNSLNSIRALVDENPQRARKAVTELSNILRSSMQTEKMETVPLEKELHIIKDYLALENMRFEDRLKVEYDIDEDTLNQPVPPMMLQTLVENAIKHGISQQISGGLVKVISDFSGDYHELVVQNTGQLSRQVNTEEGFGLSSTTNRLNLLYGEKARFEIRQVNGSLVEARVLIPVQPWGNE
;
A
#
# COMPACT_ATOMS: atom_id res chain seq x y z
N MET A 1 32.61 5.42 -2.36
CA MET A 1 31.46 4.51 -2.24
C MET A 1 31.72 3.07 -2.74
N TRP A 2 32.96 2.68 -3.05
CA TRP A 2 33.31 1.34 -3.59
C TRP A 2 33.55 0.26 -2.52
N PHE A 3 33.96 0.64 -1.31
CA PHE A 3 34.29 -0.29 -0.21
C PHE A 3 33.13 -0.55 0.78
N ALA A 4 31.96 0.05 0.59
CA ALA A 4 30.91 0.07 1.61
C ALA A 4 30.06 -1.22 1.69
N ASN A 5 30.26 -2.20 0.82
CA ASN A 5 29.42 -3.40 0.81
C ASN A 5 30.10 -4.57 1.54
N SER A 6 30.05 -4.53 2.88
CA SER A 6 30.69 -5.52 3.77
C SER A 6 30.36 -6.98 3.39
N ARG A 7 29.12 -7.24 2.96
CA ARG A 7 28.68 -8.58 2.54
C ARG A 7 29.36 -9.06 1.25
N TYR A 8 29.63 -8.17 0.30
CA TYR A 8 30.29 -8.54 -0.96
C TYR A 8 31.71 -9.03 -0.71
N TRP A 9 32.48 -8.28 0.08
CA TRP A 9 33.86 -8.66 0.40
C TRP A 9 33.91 -9.91 1.26
N LEU A 10 32.97 -10.09 2.18
CA LEU A 10 32.81 -11.34 2.93
C LEU A 10 32.56 -12.55 2.02
N PHE A 11 31.68 -12.44 1.02
CA PHE A 11 31.45 -13.55 0.08
C PHE A 11 32.65 -13.80 -0.83
N GLN A 12 33.38 -12.75 -1.25
CA GLN A 12 34.60 -12.91 -2.03
C GLN A 12 35.71 -13.62 -1.24
N THR A 13 35.94 -13.23 0.01
CA THR A 13 36.98 -13.85 0.84
C THR A 13 36.63 -15.29 1.20
N ILE A 14 35.37 -15.57 1.55
CA ILE A 14 34.90 -16.94 1.82
C ILE A 14 34.99 -17.80 0.55
N GLY A 15 34.56 -17.30 -0.61
CA GLY A 15 34.54 -18.06 -1.86
C GLY A 15 35.95 -18.44 -2.34
N TRP A 16 36.84 -17.45 -2.49
CA TRP A 16 38.22 -17.69 -2.95
C TRP A 16 39.08 -18.38 -1.87
N GLY A 17 38.82 -18.10 -0.59
CA GLY A 17 39.45 -18.80 0.53
C GLY A 17 39.06 -20.28 0.56
N GLY A 18 37.77 -20.60 0.40
CA GLY A 18 37.29 -21.97 0.30
C GLY A 18 37.88 -22.71 -0.90
N PHE A 19 37.91 -22.08 -2.08
CA PHE A 19 38.59 -22.63 -3.26
C PHE A 19 40.07 -22.93 -3.01
N THR A 20 40.77 -22.02 -2.34
CA THR A 20 42.19 -22.18 -1.99
C THR A 20 42.41 -23.38 -1.07
N LEU A 21 41.60 -23.52 -0.02
CA LEU A 21 41.67 -24.64 0.93
C LEU A 21 41.40 -25.98 0.24
N ILE A 22 40.37 -26.05 -0.61
CA ILE A 22 40.04 -27.25 -1.38
C ILE A 22 41.19 -27.61 -2.33
N SER A 23 41.77 -26.62 -3.00
CA SER A 23 42.88 -26.84 -3.94
C SER A 23 44.15 -27.34 -3.23
N ILE A 24 44.47 -26.79 -2.05
CA ILE A 24 45.58 -27.26 -1.21
C ILE A 24 45.33 -28.70 -0.74
N PHE A 25 44.10 -29.01 -0.31
CA PHE A 25 43.71 -30.36 0.09
C PHE A 25 43.92 -31.38 -1.04
N PHE A 26 43.49 -31.07 -2.27
CA PHE A 26 43.73 -31.95 -3.41
C PHE A 26 45.22 -32.08 -3.75
N ALA A 27 45.97 -30.98 -3.72
CA ALA A 27 47.41 -31.02 -3.96
C ALA A 27 48.13 -31.93 -2.94
N TYR A 28 47.73 -31.87 -1.68
CA TYR A 28 48.21 -32.77 -0.62
C TYR A 28 47.80 -34.22 -0.88
N SER A 29 46.52 -34.46 -1.20
CA SER A 29 45.98 -35.81 -1.42
C SER A 29 46.57 -36.53 -2.64
N PHE A 30 47.11 -35.80 -3.61
CA PHE A 30 47.72 -36.36 -4.82
C PHE A 30 49.25 -36.33 -4.79
N ASP A 31 49.86 -36.19 -3.60
CA ASP A 31 51.33 -36.19 -3.43
C ASP A 31 52.05 -35.10 -4.27
N GLN A 32 51.37 -33.97 -4.52
CA GLN A 32 51.90 -32.84 -5.29
C GLN A 32 52.58 -31.79 -4.42
N LEU A 33 52.93 -32.11 -3.17
CA LEU A 33 53.56 -31.18 -2.21
C LEU A 33 54.89 -31.73 -1.65
N ASN A 34 55.41 -32.82 -2.21
CA ASN A 34 56.53 -33.56 -1.63
C ASN A 34 57.91 -33.01 -2.05
N THR A 35 58.02 -32.30 -3.18
CA THR A 35 59.28 -31.68 -3.64
C THR A 35 59.20 -30.15 -3.66
N ARG A 36 60.36 -29.47 -3.54
CA ARG A 36 60.42 -28.00 -3.66
C ARG A 36 59.87 -27.49 -4.99
N GLU A 37 60.13 -28.20 -6.09
CA GLU A 37 59.62 -27.86 -7.42
C GLU A 37 58.09 -27.94 -7.46
N GLN A 38 57.52 -29.03 -6.94
CA GLN A 38 56.07 -29.22 -6.86
C GLN A 38 55.40 -28.14 -5.99
N LEU A 39 55.99 -27.80 -4.84
CA LEU A 39 55.51 -26.71 -3.98
C LEU A 39 55.48 -25.38 -4.76
N THR A 40 56.56 -25.03 -5.45
CA THR A 40 56.60 -23.78 -6.24
C THR A 40 55.57 -23.76 -7.37
N GLN A 41 55.34 -24.89 -8.04
CA GLN A 41 54.34 -25.00 -9.10
C GLN A 41 52.92 -24.89 -8.54
N VAL A 42 52.57 -25.64 -7.50
CA VAL A 42 51.22 -25.62 -6.92
C VAL A 42 50.89 -24.25 -6.35
N PHE A 43 51.72 -23.70 -5.47
CA PHE A 43 51.43 -22.42 -4.82
C PHE A 43 51.54 -21.23 -5.79
N GLY A 44 52.48 -21.26 -6.73
CA GLY A 44 52.59 -20.23 -7.77
C GLY A 44 51.34 -20.18 -8.66
N ARG A 45 50.92 -21.33 -9.18
CA ARG A 45 49.71 -21.45 -10.02
C ARG A 45 48.46 -21.05 -9.26
N LEU A 46 48.31 -21.50 -8.01
CA LEU A 46 47.17 -21.20 -7.15
C LEU A 46 47.11 -19.70 -6.85
N GLY A 47 48.23 -19.08 -6.48
CA GLY A 47 48.31 -17.65 -6.20
C GLY A 47 47.90 -16.80 -7.39
N ILE A 48 48.43 -17.11 -8.58
CA ILE A 48 48.06 -16.41 -9.83
C ILE A 48 46.56 -16.59 -10.12
N PHE A 49 46.04 -17.81 -9.97
CA PHE A 49 44.63 -18.10 -10.25
C PHE A 49 43.69 -17.35 -9.32
N VAL A 50 43.98 -17.32 -8.02
CA VAL A 50 43.16 -16.62 -7.01
C VAL A 50 43.22 -15.10 -7.20
N ILE A 51 44.40 -14.53 -7.44
CA ILE A 51 44.55 -13.09 -7.69
C ILE A 51 43.79 -12.68 -8.95
N LEU A 52 43.97 -13.43 -10.04
CA LEU A 52 43.29 -13.16 -11.30
C LEU A 52 41.77 -13.34 -11.15
N GLY A 53 41.34 -14.37 -10.43
CA GLY A 53 39.94 -14.63 -10.11
C GLY A 53 39.26 -13.52 -9.32
N LEU A 54 39.92 -13.00 -8.27
CA LEU A 54 39.44 -11.87 -7.48
C LEU A 54 39.30 -10.60 -8.34
N LEU A 55 40.30 -10.30 -9.16
CA LEU A 55 40.28 -9.14 -10.06
C LEU A 55 39.17 -9.26 -11.12
N LEU A 56 39.10 -10.39 -11.81
CA LEU A 56 38.12 -10.60 -12.88
C LEU A 56 36.69 -10.66 -12.36
N THR A 57 36.42 -11.32 -11.23
CA THR A 57 35.05 -11.32 -10.65
C THR A 57 34.63 -9.94 -10.18
N HIS A 58 35.57 -9.11 -9.71
CA HIS A 58 35.29 -7.73 -9.32
C HIS A 58 35.00 -6.83 -10.54
N LEU A 59 35.78 -6.97 -11.61
CA LEU A 59 35.53 -6.28 -12.88
C LEU A 59 34.20 -6.72 -13.50
N MET A 60 33.93 -8.03 -13.49
CA MET A 60 32.69 -8.61 -13.97
C MET A 60 31.47 -8.07 -13.22
N ARG A 61 31.54 -7.99 -11.89
CA ARG A 61 30.51 -7.33 -11.08
C ARG A 61 30.29 -5.87 -11.49
N SER A 62 31.37 -5.13 -11.66
CA SER A 62 31.31 -3.71 -12.03
C SER A 62 30.65 -3.53 -13.39
N PHE A 63 30.94 -4.41 -14.33
CA PHE A 63 30.28 -4.46 -15.63
C PHE A 63 28.78 -4.78 -15.51
N ILE A 64 28.40 -5.81 -14.75
CA ILE A 64 27.00 -6.19 -14.50
C ILE A 64 26.18 -5.02 -13.93
N LEU A 65 26.78 -4.24 -13.02
CA LEU A 65 26.15 -3.05 -12.45
C LEU A 65 26.06 -1.90 -13.46
N SER A 66 27.10 -1.68 -14.28
CA SER A 66 27.12 -0.57 -15.26
C SER A 66 26.05 -0.68 -16.36
N ILE A 67 25.61 -1.89 -16.68
CA ILE A 67 24.60 -2.15 -17.71
C ILE A 67 23.17 -2.32 -17.14
N ASP A 68 23.02 -2.09 -15.83
CA ASP A 68 21.78 -2.31 -15.06
C ASP A 68 21.15 -3.68 -15.33
N LEU A 69 21.98 -4.73 -15.38
CA LEU A 69 21.53 -6.03 -15.88
C LEU A 69 20.37 -6.59 -15.06
N LEU A 70 20.44 -6.43 -13.73
CA LEU A 70 19.45 -6.93 -12.77
C LEU A 70 18.07 -6.25 -12.90
N GLN A 71 17.97 -5.14 -13.64
CA GLN A 71 16.71 -4.45 -13.92
C GLN A 71 16.05 -4.91 -15.24
N LYS A 72 16.79 -5.58 -16.13
CA LYS A 72 16.26 -6.06 -17.42
C LYS A 72 15.29 -7.24 -17.23
N ARG A 73 14.53 -7.55 -18.27
CA ARG A 73 13.69 -8.77 -18.33
C ARG A 73 14.52 -10.03 -18.11
N LEU A 74 13.92 -11.03 -17.47
CA LEU A 74 14.54 -12.30 -17.07
C LEU A 74 15.26 -13.00 -18.24
N GLU A 75 14.63 -13.04 -19.42
CA GLU A 75 15.20 -13.63 -20.65
C GLU A 75 16.53 -12.99 -21.05
N ARG A 76 16.60 -11.64 -20.99
CA ARG A 76 17.84 -10.91 -21.29
C ARG A 76 18.89 -11.14 -20.21
N GLN A 77 18.48 -11.27 -18.95
CA GLN A 77 19.39 -11.58 -17.85
C GLN A 77 20.12 -12.91 -18.06
N PHE A 78 19.40 -13.96 -18.46
CA PHE A 78 20.00 -15.27 -18.77
C PHE A 78 20.99 -15.20 -19.93
N PHE A 79 20.64 -14.48 -21.00
CA PHE A 79 21.54 -14.31 -22.14
C PHE A 79 22.84 -13.60 -21.73
N TYR A 80 22.75 -12.46 -21.05
CA TYR A 80 23.92 -11.72 -20.60
C TYR A 80 24.72 -12.47 -19.53
N PHE A 81 24.05 -13.25 -18.66
CA PHE A 81 24.72 -14.11 -17.69
C PHE A 81 25.69 -15.08 -18.39
N LEU A 82 25.23 -15.80 -19.42
CA LEU A 82 26.06 -16.75 -20.16
C LEU A 82 27.15 -16.03 -20.96
N LEU A 83 26.78 -14.94 -21.65
CA LEU A 83 27.70 -14.17 -22.48
C LEU A 83 28.84 -13.57 -21.65
N ILE A 84 28.53 -12.91 -20.53
CA ILE A 84 29.54 -12.30 -19.65
C ILE A 84 30.44 -13.39 -19.06
N THR A 85 29.87 -14.50 -18.58
CA THR A 85 30.65 -15.62 -18.04
C THR A 85 31.65 -16.17 -19.06
N PHE A 86 31.20 -16.36 -20.31
CA PHE A 86 32.05 -16.84 -21.40
C PHE A 86 33.14 -15.85 -21.82
N LEU A 87 32.81 -14.56 -21.94
CA LEU A 87 33.79 -13.54 -22.31
C LEU A 87 34.87 -13.38 -21.23
N PHE A 88 34.48 -13.34 -19.96
CA PHE A 88 35.43 -13.24 -18.85
C PHE A 88 36.26 -14.53 -18.70
N SER A 89 35.71 -15.71 -18.96
CA SER A 89 36.49 -16.95 -18.93
C SER A 89 37.51 -17.04 -20.06
N MET A 90 37.18 -16.52 -21.25
CA MET A 90 38.13 -16.38 -22.36
C MET A 90 39.29 -15.46 -22.01
N VAL A 91 38.98 -14.26 -21.48
CA VAL A 91 39.99 -13.29 -21.04
C VAL A 91 40.86 -13.88 -19.92
N GLY A 92 40.23 -14.51 -18.92
CA GLY A 92 40.94 -15.14 -17.81
C GLY A 92 41.87 -16.25 -18.26
N SER A 93 41.44 -17.11 -19.18
CA SER A 93 42.26 -18.19 -19.72
C SER A 93 43.50 -17.66 -20.45
N VAL A 94 43.34 -16.65 -21.31
CA VAL A 94 44.45 -16.08 -22.09
C VAL A 94 45.48 -15.44 -21.15
N ILE A 95 45.02 -14.63 -20.19
CA ILE A 95 45.90 -13.98 -19.21
C ILE A 95 46.60 -15.03 -18.34
N TYR A 96 45.87 -16.03 -17.85
CA TYR A 96 46.43 -17.08 -17.00
C TYR A 96 47.53 -17.86 -17.72
N MET A 97 47.24 -18.34 -18.93
CA MET A 97 48.23 -19.09 -19.72
C MET A 97 49.46 -18.25 -20.06
N GLN A 98 49.28 -16.98 -20.40
CA GLN A 98 50.40 -16.07 -20.67
C GLN A 98 51.27 -15.86 -19.44
N VAL A 99 50.67 -15.68 -18.26
CA VAL A 99 51.42 -15.50 -17.00
C VAL A 99 52.14 -16.79 -16.61
N LEU A 100 51.51 -17.97 -16.76
CA LEU A 100 52.17 -19.24 -16.47
C LEU A 100 53.38 -19.48 -17.37
N GLN A 101 53.25 -19.19 -18.67
CA GLN A 101 54.35 -19.32 -19.62
C GLN A 101 55.52 -18.39 -19.27
N ASN A 102 55.24 -17.12 -18.96
CA ASN A 102 56.28 -16.14 -18.62
C ASN A 102 57.02 -16.47 -17.32
N ASN A 103 56.40 -17.21 -16.40
CA ASN A 103 56.99 -17.57 -15.10
C ASN A 103 57.51 -19.02 -15.05
N ASN A 104 57.55 -19.74 -16.18
CA ASN A 104 57.95 -21.16 -16.25
C ASN A 104 57.16 -22.08 -15.30
N LEU A 105 55.87 -21.78 -15.10
CA LEU A 105 54.96 -22.53 -14.21
C LEU A 105 54.03 -23.51 -14.95
N LEU A 106 54.32 -23.78 -16.23
CA LEU A 106 53.56 -24.73 -17.03
C LEU A 106 53.89 -26.18 -16.63
N ASN A 107 52.88 -27.04 -16.53
CA ASN A 107 53.06 -28.46 -16.26
C ASN A 107 53.57 -29.21 -17.51
N LYS A 108 54.04 -30.46 -17.33
CA LYS A 108 54.54 -31.32 -18.41
C LYS A 108 53.54 -31.48 -19.57
N ARG A 109 52.27 -31.75 -19.27
CA ARG A 109 51.20 -31.81 -20.28
C ARG A 109 51.04 -30.48 -21.03
N GLU A 110 51.10 -29.35 -20.34
CA GLU A 110 50.91 -28.04 -20.96
C GLU A 110 52.08 -27.69 -21.89
N HIS A 111 53.30 -28.12 -21.56
CA HIS A 111 54.46 -28.02 -22.45
C HIS A 111 54.29 -28.84 -23.74
N GLU A 112 53.79 -30.07 -23.63
CA GLU A 112 53.52 -30.94 -24.80
C GLU A 112 52.48 -30.32 -25.74
N PHE A 113 51.51 -29.57 -25.21
CA PHE A 113 50.46 -28.91 -25.99
C PHE A 113 50.79 -27.48 -26.43
N LEU A 114 52.01 -26.96 -26.23
CA LEU A 114 52.39 -25.61 -26.69
C LEU A 114 52.23 -25.42 -28.21
N GLY A 115 52.37 -26.50 -28.99
CA GLY A 115 52.11 -26.51 -30.43
C GLY A 115 50.62 -26.36 -30.81
N ASN A 116 49.70 -26.68 -29.89
CA ASN A 116 48.26 -26.53 -30.06
C ASN A 116 47.68 -25.56 -29.02
N LYS A 117 47.98 -24.26 -29.22
CA LYS A 117 47.52 -23.18 -28.34
C LYS A 117 46.00 -23.12 -28.18
N VAL A 118 45.24 -23.55 -29.20
CA VAL A 118 43.78 -23.56 -29.16
C VAL A 118 43.27 -24.49 -28.06
N LEU A 119 43.81 -25.71 -27.97
CA LEU A 119 43.41 -26.68 -26.95
C LEU A 119 43.77 -26.23 -25.54
N LEU A 120 44.94 -25.60 -25.37
CA LEU A 120 45.37 -25.02 -24.09
C LEU A 120 44.47 -23.87 -23.63
N ILE A 121 44.10 -22.97 -24.54
CA ILE A 121 43.17 -21.89 -24.22
C ILE A 121 41.79 -22.48 -23.93
N ALA A 122 41.31 -23.44 -24.73
CA ALA A 122 39.99 -24.04 -24.51
C ALA A 122 39.85 -24.72 -23.13
N SER A 123 40.88 -25.43 -22.65
CA SER A 123 40.87 -26.05 -21.32
C SER A 123 40.89 -25.01 -20.19
N GLY A 124 41.63 -23.92 -20.36
CA GLY A 124 41.60 -22.79 -19.43
C GLY A 124 40.26 -22.06 -19.44
N VAL A 125 39.64 -21.85 -20.62
CA VAL A 125 38.30 -21.25 -20.76
C VAL A 125 37.29 -22.10 -20.00
N PHE A 126 37.32 -23.42 -20.18
CA PHE A 126 36.44 -24.34 -19.44
C PHE A 126 36.63 -24.21 -17.92
N SER A 127 37.88 -24.19 -17.46
CA SER A 127 38.19 -24.07 -16.03
C SER A 127 37.65 -22.76 -15.44
N PHE A 128 37.96 -21.61 -16.05
CA PHE A 128 37.44 -20.31 -15.59
C PHE A 128 35.92 -20.21 -15.72
N PHE A 129 35.33 -20.81 -16.77
CA PHE A 129 33.89 -20.79 -16.99
C PHE A 129 33.15 -21.43 -15.82
N VAL A 130 33.59 -22.60 -15.33
CA VAL A 130 32.95 -23.27 -14.19
C VAL A 130 32.96 -22.39 -12.95
N TYR A 131 34.09 -21.78 -12.58
CA TYR A 131 34.18 -20.93 -11.39
C TYR A 131 33.38 -19.64 -11.52
N PHE A 132 33.45 -18.97 -12.68
CA PHE A 132 32.68 -17.74 -12.92
C PHE A 132 31.18 -18.02 -13.05
N PHE A 133 30.80 -19.18 -13.58
CA PHE A 133 29.40 -19.61 -13.63
C PHE A 133 28.85 -19.79 -12.21
N ILE A 134 29.57 -20.50 -11.33
CA ILE A 134 29.18 -20.69 -9.93
C ILE A 134 29.09 -19.33 -9.22
N TRP A 135 30.09 -18.47 -9.40
CA TRP A 135 30.09 -17.14 -8.80
C TRP A 135 28.89 -16.30 -9.27
N ASN A 136 28.61 -16.28 -10.58
CA ASN A 136 27.48 -15.55 -11.13
C ASN A 136 26.16 -16.15 -10.63
N LEU A 137 26.05 -17.47 -10.55
CA LEU A 137 24.85 -18.13 -10.04
C LEU A 137 24.54 -17.69 -8.61
N ILE A 138 25.54 -17.70 -7.72
CA ILE A 138 25.41 -17.22 -6.34
C ILE A 138 25.02 -15.74 -6.32
N TYR A 139 25.67 -14.91 -7.14
CA TYR A 139 25.40 -13.47 -7.21
C TYR A 139 23.96 -13.17 -7.64
N PHE A 140 23.48 -13.82 -8.70
CA PHE A 140 22.12 -13.65 -9.21
C PHE A 140 21.07 -14.20 -8.24
N ILE A 141 21.29 -15.38 -7.66
CA ILE A 141 20.39 -15.95 -6.64
C ILE A 141 20.27 -14.99 -5.45
N TYR A 142 21.39 -14.47 -4.94
CA TYR A 142 21.37 -13.52 -3.81
C TYR A 142 20.52 -12.28 -4.12
N HIS A 143 20.69 -11.68 -5.31
CA HIS A 143 19.92 -10.49 -5.70
C HIS A 143 18.45 -10.82 -5.96
N TYR A 144 18.15 -11.98 -6.55
CA TYR A 144 16.78 -12.41 -6.82
C TYR A 144 16.01 -12.66 -5.52
N VAL A 145 16.61 -13.39 -4.56
CA VAL A 145 16.04 -13.63 -3.24
C VAL A 145 15.83 -12.32 -2.48
N THR A 146 16.82 -11.43 -2.50
CA THR A 146 16.73 -10.13 -1.82
C THR A 146 15.61 -9.26 -2.43
N LYS A 147 15.50 -9.24 -3.77
CA LYS A 147 14.44 -8.51 -4.48
C LYS A 147 13.06 -9.08 -4.16
N SER A 148 12.90 -10.40 -4.22
CA SER A 148 11.65 -11.08 -3.92
C SER A 148 11.20 -10.82 -2.48
N ARG A 149 12.12 -10.91 -1.52
CA ARG A 149 11.81 -10.63 -0.10
C ARG A 149 11.38 -9.18 0.11
N LYS A 150 12.02 -8.23 -0.58
CA LYS A 150 11.63 -6.81 -0.52
C LYS A 150 10.22 -6.62 -1.08
N GLN A 151 9.92 -7.21 -2.24
CA GLN A 151 8.58 -7.15 -2.84
C GLN A 151 7.51 -7.73 -1.91
N GLN A 152 7.75 -8.88 -1.28
CA GLN A 152 6.82 -9.48 -0.32
C GLN A 152 6.57 -8.57 0.89
N LEU A 153 7.62 -7.93 1.43
CA LEU A 153 7.47 -6.98 2.54
C LEU A 153 6.66 -5.74 2.14
N ASP A 154 6.89 -5.23 0.93
CA ASP A 154 6.15 -4.08 0.42
C ASP A 154 4.66 -4.44 0.20
N THR A 155 4.35 -5.64 -0.31
CA THR A 155 2.98 -6.15 -0.41
C THR A 155 2.29 -6.25 0.95
N LEU A 156 2.94 -6.87 1.96
CA LEU A 156 2.38 -6.99 3.30
C LEU A 156 2.12 -5.62 3.96
N ARG A 157 2.98 -4.63 3.71
CA ARG A 157 2.77 -3.26 4.19
C ARG A 157 1.57 -2.60 3.55
N LEU A 158 1.39 -2.77 2.24
CA LEU A 158 0.22 -2.25 1.52
C LEU A 158 -1.07 -2.88 2.03
N GLU A 159 -1.10 -4.21 2.23
CA GLU A 159 -2.25 -4.91 2.80
C GLU A 159 -2.59 -4.41 4.21
N SER A 160 -1.58 -4.18 5.06
CA SER A 160 -1.80 -3.63 6.40
C SER A 160 -2.38 -2.21 6.34
N MET A 161 -1.90 -1.38 5.43
CA MET A 161 -2.37 0.00 5.25
C MET A 161 -3.83 0.02 4.77
N VAL A 162 -4.19 -0.86 3.84
CA VAL A 162 -5.59 -1.01 3.38
C VAL A 162 -6.50 -1.39 4.55
N LYS A 163 -6.13 -2.38 5.35
CA LYS A 163 -6.92 -2.78 6.54
C LYS A 163 -7.06 -1.65 7.56
N GLU A 164 -6.00 -0.87 7.77
CA GLU A 164 -6.06 0.28 8.67
C GLU A 164 -7.02 1.36 8.15
N LEU A 165 -7.03 1.60 6.84
CA LEU A 165 -7.96 2.53 6.19
C LEU A 165 -9.41 2.04 6.23
N GLU A 166 -9.65 0.75 6.00
CA GLU A 166 -10.96 0.12 6.18
C GLU A 166 -11.46 0.30 7.62
N LEU A 167 -10.63 -0.03 8.61
CA LEU A 167 -10.96 0.17 10.02
C LEU A 167 -11.22 1.64 10.38
N LYS A 168 -10.44 2.57 9.83
CA LYS A 168 -10.65 4.01 10.02
C LYS A 168 -11.97 4.47 9.42
N THR A 169 -12.34 3.94 8.25
CA THR A 169 -13.60 4.23 7.56
C THR A 169 -14.80 3.71 8.35
N ILE A 170 -14.73 2.48 8.85
CA ILE A 170 -15.73 1.89 9.74
C ILE A 170 -15.90 2.74 11.00
N LYS A 171 -14.78 3.12 11.65
CA LYS A 171 -14.81 3.98 12.84
C LYS A 171 -15.38 5.37 12.58
N ALA A 172 -15.20 5.93 11.38
CA ALA A 172 -15.69 7.25 11.04
C ALA A 172 -17.22 7.28 10.84
N HIS A 173 -17.83 6.17 10.38
CA HIS A 173 -19.29 6.07 10.20
C HIS A 173 -20.06 5.87 11.53
N ILE A 174 -19.36 5.55 12.62
CA ILE A 174 -19.95 5.40 13.95
C ILE A 174 -19.54 6.62 14.78
N ASN A 175 -20.42 7.60 14.98
CA ASN A 175 -20.13 8.73 15.88
C ASN A 175 -20.11 8.23 17.34
N PRO A 176 -18.93 8.05 17.98
CA PRO A 176 -18.86 7.46 19.32
C PRO A 176 -19.48 8.39 20.35
N HIS A 177 -19.37 9.71 20.14
CA HIS A 177 -19.92 10.72 21.02
C HIS A 177 -21.46 10.69 21.02
N PHE A 178 -22.09 10.50 19.85
CA PHE A 178 -23.53 10.28 19.77
C PHE A 178 -23.94 9.06 20.61
N ILE A 179 -23.26 7.92 20.44
CA ILE A 179 -23.57 6.69 21.19
C ILE A 179 -23.46 6.91 22.71
N PHE A 180 -22.35 7.51 23.18
CA PHE A 180 -22.19 7.79 24.61
C PHE A 180 -23.29 8.71 25.15
N ASN A 181 -23.68 9.72 24.39
CA ASN A 181 -24.75 10.63 24.80
C ASN A 181 -26.12 9.94 24.81
N SER A 182 -26.46 9.17 23.76
CA SER A 182 -27.70 8.40 23.70
C SER A 182 -27.80 7.41 24.86
N LEU A 183 -26.71 6.69 25.19
CA LEU A 183 -26.68 5.77 26.33
C LEU A 183 -26.89 6.49 27.67
N ASN A 184 -26.31 7.67 27.86
CA ASN A 184 -26.51 8.46 29.07
C ASN A 184 -27.96 8.96 29.21
N SER A 185 -28.57 9.42 28.11
CA SER A 185 -29.99 9.80 28.09
C SER A 185 -30.91 8.62 28.37
N ILE A 186 -30.63 7.46 27.76
CA ILE A 186 -31.37 6.22 28.03
C ILE A 186 -31.26 5.85 29.51
N ARG A 187 -30.06 5.93 30.10
CA ARG A 187 -29.84 5.63 31.52
C ARG A 187 -30.71 6.50 32.44
N ALA A 188 -30.83 7.79 32.15
CA ALA A 188 -31.69 8.69 32.93
C ALA A 188 -33.18 8.29 32.85
N LEU A 189 -33.62 7.79 31.70
CA LEU A 189 -35.00 7.33 31.50
C LEU A 189 -35.32 5.99 32.15
N VAL A 190 -34.32 5.17 32.54
CA VAL A 190 -34.58 3.83 33.09
C VAL A 190 -35.41 3.90 34.37
N ASP A 191 -35.11 4.86 35.24
CA ASP A 191 -35.81 5.02 36.52
C ASP A 191 -37.08 5.88 36.39
N GLU A 192 -37.07 6.88 35.48
CA GLU A 192 -38.18 7.83 35.31
C GLU A 192 -39.31 7.29 34.40
N ASN A 193 -38.96 6.68 33.27
CA ASN A 193 -39.92 6.12 32.33
C ASN A 193 -39.37 4.85 31.62
N PRO A 194 -39.53 3.67 32.24
CA PRO A 194 -38.98 2.41 31.72
C PRO A 194 -39.51 1.99 30.34
N GLN A 195 -40.69 2.46 29.94
CA GLN A 195 -41.22 2.17 28.60
C GLN A 195 -40.52 3.05 27.53
N ARG A 196 -40.33 4.33 27.83
CA ARG A 196 -39.60 5.26 26.95
C ARG A 196 -38.13 4.85 26.80
N ALA A 197 -37.49 4.40 27.87
CA ALA A 197 -36.13 3.84 27.84
C ALA A 197 -36.02 2.61 26.91
N ARG A 198 -36.98 1.68 26.99
CA ARG A 198 -37.03 0.50 26.10
C ARG A 198 -37.16 0.90 24.63
N LYS A 199 -38.04 1.85 24.31
CA LYS A 199 -38.17 2.37 22.95
C LYS A 199 -36.85 2.97 22.45
N ALA A 200 -36.21 3.81 23.25
CA ALA A 200 -34.94 4.44 22.91
C ALA A 200 -33.79 3.42 22.65
N VAL A 201 -33.75 2.31 23.38
CA VAL A 201 -32.81 1.21 23.10
C VAL A 201 -33.06 0.58 21.72
N THR A 202 -34.32 0.39 21.34
CA THR A 202 -34.69 -0.11 20.01
C THR A 202 -34.27 0.86 18.91
N GLU A 203 -34.55 2.17 19.08
CA GLU A 203 -34.15 3.19 18.10
C GLU A 203 -32.62 3.24 17.92
N LEU A 204 -31.86 3.22 19.02
CA LEU A 204 -30.40 3.21 18.96
C LEU A 204 -29.87 1.94 18.27
N SER A 205 -30.50 0.79 18.51
CA SER A 205 -30.14 -0.47 17.84
C SER A 205 -30.41 -0.45 16.34
N ASN A 206 -31.52 0.16 15.91
CA ASN A 206 -31.86 0.33 14.50
C ASN A 206 -30.86 1.24 13.78
N ILE A 207 -30.49 2.37 14.39
CA ILE A 207 -29.48 3.29 13.86
C ILE A 207 -28.14 2.58 13.68
N LEU A 208 -27.64 1.88 14.72
CA LEU A 208 -26.38 1.15 14.65
C LEU A 208 -26.40 0.06 13.57
N ARG A 209 -27.49 -0.72 13.49
CA ARG A 209 -27.66 -1.75 12.46
C ARG A 209 -27.64 -1.13 11.06
N SER A 210 -28.33 -0.01 10.85
CA SER A 210 -28.40 0.65 9.55
C SER A 210 -27.06 1.25 9.13
N SER A 211 -26.31 1.89 10.05
CA SER A 211 -24.97 2.41 9.76
C SER A 211 -23.98 1.30 9.36
N MET A 212 -24.12 0.08 9.92
CA MET A 212 -23.28 -1.07 9.54
C MET A 212 -23.71 -1.74 8.22
N GLN A 213 -25.01 -1.78 7.90
CA GLN A 213 -25.51 -2.46 6.70
C GLN A 213 -25.33 -1.64 5.41
N THR A 214 -25.20 -0.32 5.54
CA THR A 214 -25.25 0.59 4.39
C THR A 214 -23.87 0.78 3.73
N GLU A 215 -22.81 0.21 4.31
CA GLU A 215 -21.43 0.25 3.80
C GLU A 215 -21.26 -0.45 2.43
N LYS A 216 -22.22 -1.26 1.98
CA LYS A 216 -22.13 -2.06 0.75
C LYS A 216 -22.85 -1.47 -0.48
N MET A 217 -23.62 -0.39 -0.33
CA MET A 217 -24.42 0.17 -1.43
C MET A 217 -23.93 1.57 -1.80
N GLU A 218 -23.86 1.85 -3.11
CA GLU A 218 -23.47 3.18 -3.61
C GLU A 218 -24.54 4.24 -3.31
N THR A 219 -25.81 3.87 -3.48
CA THR A 219 -26.99 4.69 -3.18
C THR A 219 -28.07 3.87 -2.47
N VAL A 220 -28.97 4.54 -1.75
CA VAL A 220 -30.16 3.95 -1.12
C VAL A 220 -31.39 4.81 -1.43
N PRO A 221 -32.61 4.25 -1.40
CA PRO A 221 -33.83 5.06 -1.49
C PRO A 221 -33.89 6.10 -0.38
N LEU A 222 -34.36 7.30 -0.68
CA LEU A 222 -34.58 8.37 0.32
C LEU A 222 -35.43 7.87 1.50
N GLU A 223 -36.44 7.03 1.25
CA GLU A 223 -37.27 6.44 2.30
C GLU A 223 -36.44 5.78 3.41
N LYS A 224 -35.36 5.07 3.02
CA LYS A 224 -34.48 4.40 3.98
C LYS A 224 -33.70 5.40 4.84
N GLU A 225 -33.18 6.47 4.24
CA GLU A 225 -32.52 7.56 4.97
C GLU A 225 -33.50 8.28 5.92
N LEU A 226 -34.73 8.54 5.46
CA LEU A 226 -35.77 9.16 6.27
C LEU A 226 -36.13 8.31 7.49
N HIS A 227 -36.19 6.98 7.37
CA HIS A 227 -36.41 6.10 8.52
C HIS A 227 -35.31 6.25 9.58
N ILE A 228 -34.04 6.24 9.16
CA ILE A 228 -32.88 6.39 10.07
C ILE A 228 -32.96 7.73 10.80
N ILE A 229 -33.34 8.78 10.08
CA ILE A 229 -33.41 10.14 10.63
C ILE A 229 -34.58 10.33 11.56
N LYS A 230 -35.73 9.69 11.28
CA LYS A 230 -36.87 9.68 12.21
C LYS A 230 -36.47 9.03 13.53
N ASP A 231 -35.75 7.90 13.49
CA ASP A 231 -35.25 7.22 14.68
C ASP A 231 -34.23 8.10 15.44
N TYR A 232 -33.32 8.76 14.71
CA TYR A 232 -32.31 9.68 15.26
C TYR A 232 -32.94 10.90 15.92
N LEU A 233 -33.85 11.60 15.23
CA LEU A 233 -34.54 12.78 15.75
C LEU A 233 -35.48 12.42 16.89
N ALA A 234 -36.07 11.22 16.90
CA ALA A 234 -36.83 10.73 18.04
C ALA A 234 -35.96 10.62 19.30
N LEU A 235 -34.72 10.13 19.18
CA LEU A 235 -33.76 10.07 20.29
C LEU A 235 -33.32 11.46 20.76
N GLU A 236 -32.94 12.35 19.84
CA GLU A 236 -32.54 13.73 20.21
C GLU A 236 -33.72 14.52 20.80
N ASN A 237 -34.96 14.26 20.36
CA ASN A 237 -36.15 14.85 20.96
C ASN A 237 -36.37 14.37 22.41
N MET A 238 -35.93 13.15 22.77
CA MET A 238 -35.94 12.74 24.19
C MET A 238 -34.93 13.52 25.03
N ARG A 239 -33.83 13.97 24.43
CA ARG A 239 -32.76 14.70 25.11
C ARG A 239 -33.04 16.19 25.24
N PHE A 240 -33.64 16.78 24.21
CA PHE A 240 -33.96 18.21 24.17
C PHE A 240 -35.40 18.52 24.59
N GLU A 241 -36.25 17.50 24.74
CA GLU A 241 -37.65 17.63 25.14
C GLU A 241 -38.37 18.68 24.28
N ASP A 242 -39.15 19.57 24.89
CA ASP A 242 -39.95 20.58 24.20
C ASP A 242 -39.12 21.63 23.42
N ARG A 243 -37.78 21.60 23.56
CA ARG A 243 -36.87 22.53 22.87
C ARG A 243 -36.58 22.12 21.43
N LEU A 244 -36.82 20.87 21.03
CA LEU A 244 -36.60 20.43 19.64
C LEU A 244 -37.93 20.27 18.91
N LYS A 245 -38.21 21.16 17.96
CA LYS A 245 -39.31 20.99 17.02
C LYS A 245 -38.79 20.37 15.73
N VAL A 246 -39.50 19.37 15.21
CA VAL A 246 -39.14 18.69 13.98
C VAL A 246 -40.32 18.76 13.01
N GLU A 247 -40.06 19.23 11.80
CA GLU A 247 -41.04 19.29 10.71
C GLU A 247 -40.51 18.53 9.49
N TYR A 248 -41.41 17.82 8.80
CA TYR A 248 -41.12 17.09 7.57
C TYR A 248 -42.06 17.59 6.47
N ASP A 249 -41.47 17.92 5.33
CA ASP A 249 -42.16 18.42 4.14
C ASP A 249 -41.63 17.62 2.94
N ILE A 250 -42.14 16.39 2.81
CA ILE A 250 -41.59 15.37 1.92
C ILE A 250 -42.62 15.07 0.84
N ASP A 251 -42.27 15.34 -0.41
CA ASP A 251 -43.02 14.86 -1.55
C ASP A 251 -42.88 13.34 -1.66
N GLU A 252 -44.00 12.62 -1.69
CA GLU A 252 -44.04 11.15 -1.73
C GLU A 252 -43.35 10.60 -3.00
N ASP A 253 -43.37 11.34 -4.11
CA ASP A 253 -42.74 10.93 -5.37
C ASP A 253 -41.19 10.91 -5.26
N THR A 254 -40.63 11.57 -4.24
CA THR A 254 -39.17 11.60 -4.00
C THR A 254 -38.67 10.42 -3.16
N LEU A 255 -39.55 9.63 -2.53
CA LEU A 255 -39.16 8.59 -1.56
C LEU A 255 -38.28 7.48 -2.16
N ASN A 256 -38.48 7.15 -3.43
CA ASN A 256 -37.73 6.12 -4.14
C ASN A 256 -36.48 6.65 -4.87
N GLN A 257 -36.20 7.95 -4.78
CA GLN A 257 -35.03 8.54 -5.42
C GLN A 257 -33.73 8.05 -4.78
N PRO A 258 -32.70 7.70 -5.57
CA PRO A 258 -31.43 7.20 -5.07
C PRO A 258 -30.62 8.36 -4.47
N VAL A 259 -30.30 8.23 -3.20
CA VAL A 259 -29.48 9.20 -2.45
C VAL A 259 -28.22 8.51 -1.90
N PRO A 260 -27.09 9.23 -1.79
CA PRO A 260 -25.92 8.71 -1.10
C PRO A 260 -26.28 8.33 0.35
N PRO A 261 -25.84 7.16 0.84
CA PRO A 261 -26.17 6.72 2.18
C PRO A 261 -25.54 7.61 3.26
N MET A 262 -26.25 7.74 4.38
CA MET A 262 -25.92 8.57 5.55
C MET A 262 -25.73 10.07 5.26
N MET A 263 -26.05 10.52 4.04
CA MET A 263 -25.95 11.93 3.66
C MET A 263 -26.97 12.76 4.44
N LEU A 264 -28.24 12.37 4.39
CA LEU A 264 -29.31 13.14 5.04
C LEU A 264 -29.13 13.09 6.57
N GLN A 265 -28.66 11.96 7.11
CA GLN A 265 -28.26 11.84 8.52
C GLN A 265 -27.17 12.86 8.88
N THR A 266 -26.13 12.98 8.06
CA THR A 266 -25.03 13.93 8.28
C THR A 266 -25.53 15.38 8.28
N LEU A 267 -26.44 15.73 7.37
CA LEU A 267 -27.03 17.08 7.33
C LEU A 267 -27.86 17.38 8.57
N VAL A 268 -28.69 16.43 9.01
CA VAL A 268 -29.53 16.56 10.21
C VAL A 268 -28.68 16.63 11.49
N GLU A 269 -27.64 15.81 11.60
CA GLU A 269 -26.71 15.87 12.74
C GLU A 269 -26.03 17.24 12.84
N ASN A 270 -25.59 17.80 11.71
CA ASN A 270 -25.02 19.15 11.67
C ASN A 270 -26.04 20.22 12.08
N ALA A 271 -27.29 20.11 11.63
CA ALA A 271 -28.38 21.00 12.03
C ALA A 271 -28.63 20.98 13.54
N ILE A 272 -28.67 19.81 14.18
CA ILE A 272 -28.84 19.68 15.63
C ILE A 272 -27.62 20.23 16.39
N LYS A 273 -26.41 19.85 15.97
CA LYS A 273 -25.16 20.25 16.63
C LYS A 273 -24.95 21.75 16.57
N HIS A 274 -25.14 22.39 15.42
CA HIS A 274 -24.82 23.81 15.25
C HIS A 274 -26.02 24.74 15.49
N GLY A 275 -27.25 24.26 15.33
CA GLY A 275 -28.45 25.03 15.63
C GLY A 275 -28.90 24.86 17.09
N ILE A 276 -29.46 23.69 17.37
CA ILE A 276 -30.24 23.45 18.59
C ILE A 276 -29.36 23.43 19.84
N SER A 277 -28.17 22.83 19.76
CA SER A 277 -27.27 22.74 20.93
C SER A 277 -26.77 24.12 21.39
N GLN A 278 -26.75 25.12 20.51
CA GLN A 278 -26.25 26.46 20.79
C GLN A 278 -27.37 27.44 21.22
N GLN A 279 -28.64 27.07 21.07
CA GLN A 279 -29.78 27.94 21.37
C GLN A 279 -30.51 27.52 22.65
N ILE A 280 -30.45 28.36 23.68
CA ILE A 280 -31.08 28.12 25.01
C ILE A 280 -32.60 27.93 24.88
N SER A 281 -33.26 28.64 23.97
CA SER A 281 -34.71 28.55 23.72
C SER A 281 -35.15 27.28 22.97
N GLY A 282 -34.20 26.46 22.50
CA GLY A 282 -34.51 25.43 21.52
C GLY A 282 -34.65 25.98 20.10
N GLY A 283 -35.07 25.12 19.17
CA GLY A 283 -35.20 25.49 17.76
C GLY A 283 -35.94 24.45 16.93
N LEU A 284 -36.10 24.78 15.65
CA LEU A 284 -36.74 23.96 14.64
C LEU A 284 -35.67 23.29 13.76
N VAL A 285 -35.88 22.01 13.45
CA VAL A 285 -35.25 21.33 12.31
C VAL A 285 -36.34 20.95 11.33
N LYS A 286 -36.25 21.45 10.09
CA LYS A 286 -37.19 21.13 9.01
C LYS A 286 -36.45 20.36 7.92
N VAL A 287 -36.99 19.20 7.53
CA VAL A 287 -36.48 18.38 6.43
C VAL A 287 -37.44 18.48 5.26
N ILE A 288 -36.94 18.88 4.10
CA ILE A 288 -37.73 19.09 2.87
C ILE A 288 -37.16 18.20 1.77
N SER A 289 -38.05 17.58 1.00
CA SER A 289 -37.69 16.81 -0.20
C SER A 289 -38.71 17.07 -1.29
N ASP A 290 -38.26 17.58 -2.43
CA ASP A 290 -39.12 17.97 -3.56
C ASP A 290 -38.37 17.82 -4.89
N PHE A 291 -39.07 17.94 -6.01
CA PHE A 291 -38.48 18.06 -7.34
C PHE A 291 -38.33 19.53 -7.77
N SER A 292 -37.15 19.87 -8.26
CA SER A 292 -36.77 21.21 -8.72
C SER A 292 -36.29 21.13 -10.17
N GLY A 293 -37.24 21.05 -11.11
CA GLY A 293 -36.94 20.73 -12.50
C GLY A 293 -36.40 19.31 -12.65
N ASP A 294 -35.22 19.16 -13.25
CA ASP A 294 -34.56 17.85 -13.45
C ASP A 294 -33.73 17.37 -12.23
N TYR A 295 -33.96 17.98 -11.06
CA TYR A 295 -33.22 17.69 -9.84
C TYR A 295 -34.15 17.24 -8.71
N HIS A 296 -33.72 16.21 -7.98
CA HIS A 296 -34.20 15.91 -6.64
C HIS A 296 -33.54 16.88 -5.66
N GLU A 297 -34.34 17.72 -5.04
CA GLU A 297 -33.93 18.74 -4.09
C GLU A 297 -34.17 18.25 -2.66
N LEU A 298 -33.08 18.19 -1.88
CA LEU A 298 -33.12 17.86 -0.46
C LEU A 298 -32.61 19.03 0.35
N VAL A 299 -33.41 19.46 1.34
CA VAL A 299 -33.09 20.61 2.17
C VAL A 299 -33.24 20.24 3.64
N VAL A 300 -32.23 20.58 4.44
CA VAL A 300 -32.30 20.55 5.90
C VAL A 300 -32.13 21.98 6.41
N GLN A 301 -33.17 22.50 7.03
CA GLN A 301 -33.17 23.83 7.65
C GLN A 301 -33.11 23.70 9.16
N ASN A 302 -32.37 24.60 9.81
CA ASN A 302 -32.35 24.68 11.25
C ASN A 302 -32.34 26.12 11.75
N THR A 303 -32.94 26.34 12.92
CA THR A 303 -32.79 27.60 13.63
C THR A 303 -31.34 27.75 14.09
N GLY A 304 -30.72 28.92 13.87
CA GLY A 304 -29.34 29.19 14.23
C GLY A 304 -28.68 30.29 13.38
N GLN A 305 -27.40 30.52 13.65
CA GLN A 305 -26.55 31.42 12.87
C GLN A 305 -25.35 30.64 12.33
N LEU A 306 -25.08 30.80 11.04
CA LEU A 306 -23.92 30.25 10.38
C LEU A 306 -22.69 31.01 10.89
N SER A 307 -21.86 30.32 11.67
CA SER A 307 -20.59 30.90 12.15
C SER A 307 -19.71 31.30 10.97
N ARG A 308 -19.19 32.53 10.98
CA ARG A 308 -18.35 33.10 9.93
C ARG A 308 -16.98 32.39 9.79
N GLN A 309 -16.63 31.55 10.76
CA GLN A 309 -15.46 30.69 10.78
C GLN A 309 -15.88 29.23 10.60
N VAL A 310 -16.31 28.85 9.40
CA VAL A 310 -16.24 27.43 9.03
C VAL A 310 -14.79 27.20 8.62
N ASN A 311 -13.92 26.94 9.59
CA ASN A 311 -12.62 26.34 9.27
C ASN A 311 -12.94 25.01 8.60
N THR A 312 -12.55 24.89 7.33
CA THR A 312 -12.71 23.70 6.48
C THR A 312 -12.17 22.40 7.07
N GLU A 313 -11.51 22.46 8.23
CA GLU A 313 -10.89 21.34 8.92
C GLU A 313 -11.77 20.66 10.00
N GLU A 314 -12.85 21.28 10.50
CA GLU A 314 -13.65 20.69 11.61
C GLU A 314 -14.93 19.94 11.17
N GLY A 315 -15.32 20.02 9.90
CA GLY A 315 -16.53 19.39 9.36
C GLY A 315 -16.27 18.12 8.55
N PHE A 316 -15.70 17.06 9.16
CA PHE A 316 -15.39 15.79 8.47
C PHE A 316 -16.61 15.20 7.74
N GLY A 317 -17.83 15.38 8.27
CA GLY A 317 -19.07 14.90 7.66
C GLY A 317 -19.51 15.67 6.40
N LEU A 318 -19.43 17.00 6.41
CA LEU A 318 -19.89 17.84 5.29
C LEU A 318 -18.93 17.78 4.09
N SER A 319 -17.63 17.75 4.36
CA SER A 319 -16.61 17.52 3.33
C SER A 319 -16.73 16.13 2.70
N SER A 320 -17.01 15.10 3.51
CA SER A 320 -17.29 13.75 3.01
C SER A 320 -18.54 13.70 2.14
N THR A 321 -19.61 14.40 2.52
CA THR A 321 -20.84 14.51 1.72
C THR A 321 -20.56 15.16 0.35
N THR A 322 -19.83 16.27 0.34
CA THR A 322 -19.45 16.97 -0.90
C THR A 322 -18.60 16.09 -1.81
N ASN A 323 -17.58 15.43 -1.26
CA ASN A 323 -16.71 14.53 -2.02
C ASN A 323 -17.49 13.34 -2.59
N ARG A 324 -18.44 12.78 -1.83
CA ARG A 324 -19.25 11.63 -2.26
C ARG A 324 -20.24 12.02 -3.35
N LEU A 325 -20.84 13.20 -3.28
CA LEU A 325 -21.69 13.74 -4.35
C LEU A 325 -20.88 13.95 -5.64
N ASN A 326 -19.66 14.50 -5.55
CA ASN A 326 -18.78 14.66 -6.70
C ASN A 326 -18.34 13.32 -7.33
N LEU A 327 -18.11 12.28 -6.51
CA LEU A 327 -17.75 10.94 -7.01
C LEU A 327 -18.90 10.28 -7.76
N LEU A 328 -20.13 10.38 -7.26
CA LEU A 328 -21.30 9.71 -7.83
C LEU A 328 -21.92 10.47 -9.01
N TYR A 329 -21.91 11.80 -8.96
CA TYR A 329 -22.66 12.63 -9.92
C TYR A 329 -21.80 13.67 -10.65
N GLY A 330 -20.50 13.76 -10.34
CA GLY A 330 -19.62 14.79 -10.90
C GLY A 330 -20.10 16.20 -10.56
N GLU A 331 -19.93 17.13 -11.49
CA GLU A 331 -20.37 18.53 -11.36
C GLU A 331 -21.91 18.71 -11.46
N LYS A 332 -22.67 17.63 -11.69
CA LYS A 332 -24.12 17.70 -11.85
C LYS A 332 -24.84 17.81 -10.51
N ALA A 333 -24.29 17.24 -9.43
CA ALA A 333 -24.83 17.44 -8.09
C ALA A 333 -24.26 18.71 -7.46
N ARG A 334 -25.05 19.38 -6.62
CA ARG A 334 -24.61 20.58 -5.91
C ARG A 334 -24.95 20.48 -4.44
N PHE A 335 -24.02 20.92 -3.60
CA PHE A 335 -24.23 21.06 -2.17
C PHE A 335 -23.87 22.50 -1.75
N GLU A 336 -24.80 23.16 -1.06
CA GLU A 336 -24.59 24.50 -0.52
C GLU A 336 -25.12 24.62 0.90
N ILE A 337 -24.42 25.39 1.73
CA ILE A 337 -24.92 25.84 3.03
C ILE A 337 -25.01 27.35 2.99
N ARG A 338 -26.19 27.89 3.33
CA ARG A 338 -26.44 29.33 3.33
C ARG A 338 -27.23 29.76 4.54
N GLN A 339 -27.03 31.01 4.94
CA GLN A 339 -27.91 31.69 5.88
C GLN A 339 -29.13 32.24 5.10
N VAL A 340 -30.33 31.76 5.39
CA VAL A 340 -31.56 32.21 4.71
C VAL A 340 -32.03 33.55 5.26
N ASN A 341 -31.99 33.70 6.59
CA ASN A 341 -32.31 34.93 7.31
C ASN A 341 -31.55 34.96 8.65
N GLY A 342 -31.66 36.01 9.47
CA GLY A 342 -30.86 36.16 10.70
C GLY A 342 -30.99 35.05 11.76
N SER A 343 -31.92 34.11 11.59
CA SER A 343 -32.17 33.01 12.53
C SER A 343 -32.30 31.63 11.87
N LEU A 344 -32.14 31.49 10.56
CA LEU A 344 -32.32 30.23 9.83
C LEU A 344 -31.11 29.93 8.94
N VAL A 345 -30.55 28.73 9.12
CA VAL A 345 -29.49 28.15 8.29
C VAL A 345 -30.10 27.04 7.45
N GLU A 346 -29.67 26.93 6.20
CA GLU A 346 -30.13 25.94 5.24
C GLU A 346 -28.94 25.20 4.64
N ALA A 347 -28.98 23.87 4.71
CA ALA A 347 -28.13 22.97 3.94
C ALA A 347 -28.96 22.37 2.80
N ARG A 348 -28.56 22.62 1.57
CA ARG A 348 -29.30 22.27 0.36
C ARG A 348 -28.46 21.39 -0.56
N VAL A 349 -29.05 20.28 -0.98
CA VAL A 349 -28.48 19.31 -1.91
C VAL A 349 -29.38 19.21 -3.14
N LEU A 350 -28.78 19.33 -4.32
CA LEU A 350 -29.44 19.08 -5.61
C LEU A 350 -28.79 17.87 -6.25
N ILE A 351 -29.57 16.81 -6.49
CA ILE A 351 -29.14 15.57 -7.13
C ILE A 351 -29.87 15.46 -8.47
N PRO A 352 -29.18 15.21 -9.59
CA PRO A 352 -29.87 15.02 -10.87
C PRO A 352 -30.78 13.79 -10.79
N VAL A 353 -32.04 13.92 -11.21
CA VAL A 353 -32.98 12.80 -11.25
C VAL A 353 -32.45 11.80 -12.28
N GLN A 354 -31.96 10.65 -11.81
CA GLN A 354 -31.59 9.57 -12.73
C GLN A 354 -32.87 8.88 -13.22
N PRO A 355 -33.01 8.61 -14.54
CA PRO A 355 -34.00 7.64 -14.98
C PRO A 355 -33.64 6.29 -14.36
N TRP A 356 -34.55 5.73 -13.56
CA TRP A 356 -34.41 4.42 -12.97
C TRP A 356 -34.16 3.37 -14.07
N GLY A 357 -32.99 2.73 -14.05
CA GLY A 357 -32.67 1.55 -14.86
C GLY A 357 -32.02 1.83 -16.21
N ASN A 358 -30.70 1.65 -16.28
CA ASN A 358 -30.00 0.78 -17.24
C ASN A 358 -28.48 1.00 -17.11
N GLU A 359 -27.82 0.15 -16.35
CA GLU A 359 -26.54 -0.49 -16.72
C GLU A 359 -26.44 -1.85 -16.03
#